data_AF-A0A657PM78-F1
#
_entry.id   AF-A0A657PM78-F1
#
_cell.length_a   1.000
_cell.length_b   1.000
_cell.length_c   1.000
_cell.angle_alpha   90.00
_cell.angle_beta   90.00
_cell.angle_gamma   90.00
#
_symmetry.space_group_name_H-M   'P 1'
#
loop_
_entity.id
_entity.type
_entity.pdbx_description
1 polymer ?
#
loop_
_entity_poly.entity_id
_entity_poly.type
_entity_poly.pdbx_seq_one_letter_code
_entity_poly.pdbx_strand_id
1 'polypeptide(L)' 'MAAANLERARFNMVHQQVRPWEVIDPRTIEVLETLPREAFVPEGLEGAAYADTEIPIGEGQFMMAPKIEGRLLQALDVQ' A
#
# COMPACT_ATOMS: atom_id res chain seq x y z
N MET A 1 18.36 9.06 5.44
CA MET A 1 18.48 7.59 5.47
C MET A 1 17.11 6.90 5.57
N ALA A 2 16.20 7.31 6.46
CA ALA A 2 14.85 6.71 6.57
C ALA A 2 13.98 6.87 5.30
N ALA A 3 13.93 8.05 4.69
CA ALA A 3 13.12 8.30 3.48
C ALA A 3 13.49 7.40 2.29
N ALA A 4 14.79 7.22 2.01
CA ALA A 4 15.26 6.34 0.93
C ALA A 4 14.89 4.85 1.16
N ASN A 5 14.75 4.43 2.42
CA ASN A 5 14.30 3.09 2.76
C ASN A 5 12.79 2.91 2.51
N LEU A 6 11.99 3.95 2.75
CA LEU A 6 10.54 3.94 2.51
C LEU A 6 10.22 3.94 1.02
N GLU A 7 10.92 4.73 0.21
CA GLU A 7 10.79 4.69 -1.26
C GLU A 7 11.11 3.30 -1.80
N ARG A 8 12.18 2.66 -1.33
CA ARG A 8 12.53 1.29 -1.71
C ARG A 8 11.48 0.28 -1.24
N ALA A 9 10.96 0.44 -0.02
CA ALA A 9 9.91 -0.43 0.52
C ALA A 9 8.61 -0.31 -0.29
N ARG A 10 8.20 0.90 -0.66
CA ARG A 10 7.07 1.16 -1.55
C ARG A 10 7.26 0.51 -2.91
N PHE A 11 8.42 0.72 -3.53
CA PHE A 11 8.76 0.08 -4.80
C PHE A 11 8.64 -1.45 -4.71
N ASN A 12 9.21 -2.06 -3.66
CA ASN A 12 9.13 -3.50 -3.47
C ASN A 12 7.69 -3.98 -3.23
N MET A 13 6.90 -3.26 -2.42
CA MET A 13 5.49 -3.55 -2.19
C MET A 13 4.71 -3.56 -3.51
N VAL A 14 4.85 -2.53 -4.35
CA VAL A 14 4.15 -2.46 -5.63
C VAL A 14 4.59 -3.58 -6.57
N HIS A 15 5.90 -3.69 -6.83
CA HIS A 15 6.39 -4.59 -7.88
C HIS A 15 6.47 -6.06 -7.49
N GLN A 16 6.64 -6.38 -6.20
CA GLN A 16 6.85 -7.75 -5.73
C GLN A 16 5.66 -8.33 -4.97
N GLN A 17 4.72 -7.52 -4.49
CA GLN A 17 3.55 -8.00 -3.72
C GLN A 17 2.24 -7.69 -4.45
N VAL A 18 2.01 -6.43 -4.84
CA VAL A 18 0.75 -5.99 -5.45
C VAL A 18 0.58 -6.47 -6.89
N ARG A 19 1.56 -6.23 -7.77
CA ARG A 19 1.47 -6.64 -9.19
C ARG A 19 1.31 -8.16 -9.37
N PRO A 20 2.01 -9.03 -8.61
CA PRO A 20 1.79 -10.47 -8.67
C PRO A 20 0.37 -10.92 -8.30
N TRP A 21 -0.40 -10.07 -7.62
CA TRP A 21 -1.80 -10.29 -7.27
C TRP A 21 -2.79 -9.79 -8.33
N GLU A 22 -2.36 -9.66 -9.59
CA GLU A 22 -3.18 -9.24 -10.74
C GLU A 22 -3.76 -7.81 -10.62
N VAL A 23 -3.05 -6.94 -9.89
CA VAL A 23 -3.29 -5.48 -9.96
C VAL A 23 -2.43 -4.95 -11.11
N ILE A 24 -3.06 -4.74 -12.26
CA ILE A 24 -2.42 -4.42 -13.54
C ILE A 24 -2.91 -3.11 -14.15
N ASP A 25 -4.00 -2.52 -13.63
CA ASP A 25 -4.49 -1.21 -14.06
C ASP A 25 -3.40 -0.15 -13.85
N PRO A 26 -2.94 0.54 -14.92
CA PRO A 26 -1.85 1.50 -14.82
C PRO A 26 -2.14 2.65 -13.85
N ARG A 27 -3.40 3.12 -13.77
CA ARG A 27 -3.79 4.22 -12.86
C ARG A 27 -3.67 3.80 -11.41
N THR A 28 -4.15 2.59 -11.09
CA THR A 28 -4.03 1.99 -9.76
C THR A 28 -2.56 1.82 -9.37
N ILE A 29 -1.71 1.33 -10.27
CA ILE A 29 -0.27 1.17 -10.01
C ILE A 29 0.38 2.54 -9.74
N GLU A 30 0.12 3.55 -10.58
CA GLU A 30 0.66 4.90 -10.42
C GLU A 30 0.30 5.50 -9.05
N VAL A 31 -0.95 5.33 -8.61
CA VAL A 31 -1.40 5.79 -7.29
C VAL A 31 -0.61 5.10 -6.18
N LEU A 32 -0.44 3.78 -6.24
CA LEU A 32 0.29 3.02 -5.22
C LEU A 32 1.80 3.34 -5.19
N GLU A 33 2.37 3.79 -6.30
CA GLU A 33 3.78 4.21 -6.39
C GLU A 33 4.00 5.64 -5.86
N THR A 34 3.01 6.51 -6.00
CA THR A 34 3.16 7.95 -5.71
C THR A 34 2.58 8.36 -4.35
N LEU A 35 1.47 7.75 -3.92
CA LEU A 35 0.80 8.09 -2.67
C LEU A 35 1.57 7.53 -1.46
N PRO A 36 2.00 8.38 -0.50
CA PRO A 36 2.72 7.92 0.69
C PRO A 36 1.78 7.24 1.69
N ARG A 37 1.62 5.93 1.53
CA ARG A 37 0.82 5.08 2.43
C ARG A 37 1.20 5.22 3.91
N GLU A 38 2.48 5.42 4.21
CA GLU A 38 3.03 5.65 5.55
C GLU A 38 2.45 6.88 6.25
N ALA A 39 1.95 7.86 5.48
CA ALA A 39 1.33 9.07 6.04
C ALA A 39 -0.06 8.80 6.66
N PHE A 40 -0.64 7.63 6.41
CA PHE A 40 -1.97 7.24 6.90
C PHE A 40 -1.91 6.16 7.99
N VAL A 41 -0.70 5.73 8.37
CA VAL A 41 -0.46 4.70 9.39
C VAL A 41 -0.32 5.36 10.76
N PRO A 42 -0.82 4.75 11.85
CA PRO A 42 -0.63 5.29 13.20
C PRO A 42 0.86 5.39 13.58
N GLU A 43 1.16 6.35 14.45
CA GLU A 43 2.52 6.61 14.93
C GLU A 43 3.16 5.35 15.52
N GLY A 44 4.40 5.06 15.11
CA GLY A 44 5.16 3.89 15.55
C GLY A 44 4.94 2.62 14.73
N LEU A 45 3.99 2.61 13.79
CA LEU A 45 3.73 1.50 12.87
C LEU A 45 4.18 1.78 11.43
N GLU A 46 4.81 2.92 11.14
CA GLU A 46 5.22 3.33 9.79
C GLU A 46 6.18 2.33 9.14
N GLY A 47 7.00 1.64 9.95
CA GLY A 47 7.88 0.57 9.49
C GLY A 47 7.13 -0.64 8.90
N ALA A 48 5.86 -0.82 9.23
CA ALA A 48 5.00 -1.88 8.69
C ALA A 48 4.14 -1.41 7.51
N ALA A 49 4.17 -0.12 7.12
CA ALA A 49 3.27 0.46 6.12
C ALA A 49 3.26 -0.29 4.77
N TYR A 50 4.40 -0.87 4.40
CA TYR A 50 4.62 -1.55 3.12
C TYR A 50 4.76 -3.08 3.23
N ALA A 51 4.46 -3.63 4.40
CA ALA A 51 4.36 -5.08 4.57
C ALA A 51 3.01 -5.58 4.06
N ASP A 52 2.97 -6.83 3.59
CA ASP A 52 1.74 -7.51 3.17
C ASP A 52 0.92 -7.98 4.39
N THR A 53 0.49 -7.02 5.21
CA THR A 53 -0.25 -7.25 6.45
C THR A 53 -1.28 -6.14 6.66
N GLU A 54 -2.30 -6.46 7.43
CA GLU A 54 -3.22 -5.45 7.96
C GLU A 54 -2.55 -4.67 9.11
N ILE A 55 -2.95 -3.41 9.27
CA ILE A 55 -2.43 -2.52 10.32
C ILE A 55 -3.61 -2.01 11.15
N PRO A 56 -3.62 -2.19 12.49
CA PRO A 56 -4.67 -1.63 13.32
C PRO A 56 -4.65 -0.10 13.27
N ILE A 57 -5.79 0.54 13.03
CA ILE A 57 -5.93 2.01 12.91
C ILE A 57 -6.79 2.63 14.02
N GLY A 58 -7.16 1.83 15.03
CA GLY A 58 -8.03 2.25 16.13
C GLY A 58 -9.49 1.84 15.91
N GLU A 59 -10.32 1.98 16.96
CA GLU A 59 -11.76 1.66 16.92
C GLU A 59 -12.10 0.25 16.40
N GLY A 60 -11.21 -0.71 16.66
CA GLY A 60 -11.34 -2.10 16.16
C GLY A 60 -11.22 -2.24 14.64
N GLN A 61 -10.78 -1.18 13.94
CA GLN A 61 -10.61 -1.15 12.49
C GLN A 61 -9.16 -1.42 12.10
N PHE A 62 -9.00 -1.90 10.87
CA PHE A 62 -7.72 -2.23 10.28
C PHE A 62 -7.61 -1.60 8.90
N MET A 63 -6.45 -0.98 8.64
CA MET A 63 -6.01 -0.69 7.28
C MET A 63 -5.70 -2.02 6.59
N MET A 64 -6.27 -2.21 5.40
CA MET A 64 -6.14 -3.45 4.65
C MET A 64 -4.69 -3.67 4.19
N ALA A 65 -4.30 -4.93 3.94
CA ALA A 65 -3.01 -5.22 3.30
C ALA A 65 -2.93 -4.55 1.91
N PRO A 66 -1.75 -4.07 1.47
CA PRO A 66 -1.61 -3.28 0.23
C PRO A 66 -2.17 -3.97 -1.03
N LYS A 67 -2.00 -5.29 -1.15
CA LYS A 67 -2.54 -6.07 -2.27
C LYS A 67 -4.08 -6.07 -2.34
N ILE A 68 -4.73 -6.06 -1.18
CA ILE A 68 -6.20 -6.05 -1.09
C ILE A 68 -6.73 -4.67 -1.48
N GLU A 69 -6.08 -3.60 -1.02
CA GLU A 69 -6.42 -2.24 -1.45
C GLU A 69 -6.24 -2.05 -2.95
N GLY A 70 -5.12 -2.52 -3.52
CA GLY A 70 -4.88 -2.44 -4.96
C GLY A 70 -5.95 -3.20 -5.76
N ARG A 71 -6.34 -4.40 -5.31
CA ARG A 71 -7.42 -5.17 -5.93
C ARG A 71 -8.77 -4.48 -5.82
N LEU A 72 -9.09 -3.92 -4.65
CA LEU A 72 -10.32 -3.18 -4.41
C LEU A 72 -10.40 -1.96 -5.32
N LEU A 73 -9.35 -1.14 -5.37
CA LEU A 73 -9.30 0.07 -6.18
C LEU A 73 -9.46 -0.23 -7.66
N GLN A 74 -8.73 -1.24 -8.17
CA GLN A 74 -8.89 -1.69 -9.56
C GLN A 74 -10.31 -2.19 -9.84
N ALA A 75 -10.91 -2.96 -8.92
CA ALA A 75 -12.25 -3.51 -9.10
C ALA A 75 -13.36 -2.45 -9.10
N LEU A 76 -13.14 -1.29 -8.47
CA LEU A 76 -14.08 -0.18 -8.51
C LEU A 76 -14.18 0.47 -9.90
N ASP A 77 -13.14 0.34 -10.73
CA ASP A 77 -13.08 0.88 -12.11
C ASP A 77 -13.59 2.33 -12.22
N VAL A 78 -13.12 3.19 -11.31
CA VAL A 78 -13.58 4.59 -11.22
C VAL A 78 -13.17 5.34 -12.50
N GLN A 79 -14.15 6.01 -13.13
CA GLN A 79 -13.99 6.75 -14.39
C GLN A 79 -13.82 8.25 -14.15
#